data_AF-A0A9X6AG48-F1
#
_entry.id   AF-A0A9X6AG48-F1
#
_cell.length_a   1.000
_cell.length_b   1.000
_cell.length_c   1.000
_cell.angle_alpha   90.00
_cell.angle_beta   90.00
_cell.angle_gamma   90.00
#
_symmetry.space_group_name_H-M   'P 1'
#
loop_
_entity.id
_entity.type
_entity.pdbx_description
1 polymer ?
#
loop_
_entity_poly.entity_id
_entity_poly.type
_entity_poly.pdbx_seq_one_letter_code
_entity_poly.pdbx_strand_id
1 'polypeptide(L)'
;MRGEPSCPKCGGRVRAPGLFADSWQCDAHGAVYPLQPVIPPSVEALGVVVHRAQVPVWMPWPLPVGWLFTGAAFAGDDRSGGRATAVACSGPGPLGGIGELILVAE
;
A
#
# COMPACT_ATOMS: atom_id res chain seq x y z
N MET A 1 -8.77 3.14 13.69
CA MET A 1 -9.49 4.08 12.80
C MET A 1 -9.03 3.78 11.38
N ARG A 2 -9.92 3.45 10.44
CA ARG A 2 -9.52 3.31 9.03
C ARG A 2 -9.21 4.72 8.52
N GLY A 3 -8.04 4.91 7.91
CA GLY A 3 -7.73 6.15 7.21
C GLY A 3 -8.67 6.36 6.02
N GLU A 4 -8.70 7.57 5.47
CA GLU A 4 -9.33 7.82 4.17
C GLU A 4 -8.32 7.49 3.04
N PRO A 5 -8.77 7.02 1.86
CA PRO A 5 -7.91 6.94 0.69
C PRO A 5 -7.32 8.31 0.33
N SER A 6 -6.09 8.33 -0.18
CA SER A 6 -5.35 9.56 -0.46
C SER A 6 -4.71 9.55 -1.84
N CYS A 7 -4.27 10.72 -2.31
CA CYS A 7 -3.51 10.82 -3.55
C CYS A 7 -2.10 10.23 -3.32
N PRO A 8 -1.65 9.23 -4.11
CA PRO A 8 -0.31 8.66 -3.94
C PRO A 8 0.82 9.66 -4.22
N LYS A 9 0.53 10.78 -4.89
CA LYS A 9 1.51 11.80 -5.27
C LYS A 9 1.70 12.90 -4.21
N CYS A 10 0.63 13.28 -3.50
CA CYS A 10 0.69 14.38 -2.52
C CYS A 10 0.11 14.08 -1.15
N GLY A 11 -0.43 12.88 -0.91
CA GLY A 11 -1.11 12.52 0.33
C GLY A 11 -2.44 13.26 0.57
N GLY A 12 -2.85 14.14 -0.35
CA GLY A 12 -4.10 14.89 -0.25
C GLY A 12 -5.34 14.01 -0.39
N ARG A 13 -6.50 14.54 0.01
CA ARG A 13 -7.79 13.85 -0.14
C ARG A 13 -8.11 13.62 -1.62
N VAL A 14 -8.78 12.50 -1.89
CA VAL A 14 -9.26 12.13 -3.23
C VAL A 14 -10.76 11.89 -3.19
N ARG A 15 -11.44 12.24 -4.28
CA ARG A 15 -12.87 11.98 -4.48
C ARG A 15 -13.05 10.67 -5.22
N ALA A 16 -13.97 9.84 -4.74
CA ALA A 16 -14.35 8.60 -5.40
C ALA A 16 -15.04 8.87 -6.76
N PRO A 17 -14.99 7.89 -7.69
CA PRO A 17 -15.80 7.92 -8.90
C PRO A 17 -17.29 8.15 -8.60
N GLY A 18 -17.98 8.88 -9.48
CA GLY A 18 -19.39 9.23 -9.33
C GLY A 18 -19.96 9.85 -10.60
N LEU A 19 -21.03 10.63 -10.49
CA LEU A 19 -21.76 11.19 -11.64
C LEU A 19 -20.92 12.07 -12.57
N PHE A 20 -19.85 12.68 -12.05
CA PHE A 20 -19.01 13.65 -12.77
C PHE A 20 -17.65 13.10 -13.22
N ALA A 21 -17.26 11.91 -12.75
CA ALA A 21 -15.97 11.29 -13.07
C ALA A 21 -16.04 9.77 -12.86
N ASP A 22 -15.48 9.00 -13.80
CA ASP A 22 -15.41 7.54 -13.76
C ASP A 22 -14.19 6.99 -13.00
N SER A 23 -13.33 7.89 -12.54
CA SER A 23 -12.05 7.65 -11.89
C SER A 23 -11.91 8.47 -10.61
N TRP A 24 -10.98 8.07 -9.74
CA TRP A 24 -10.69 8.81 -8.52
C TRP A 24 -9.96 10.11 -8.85
N GLN A 25 -10.43 11.21 -8.26
CA GLN A 25 -9.93 12.55 -8.59
C GLN A 25 -9.20 13.18 -7.39
N CYS A 26 -7.96 13.62 -7.62
CA CYS A 26 -7.23 14.54 -6.77
C CYS A 26 -7.37 15.96 -7.33
N ASP A 27 -7.58 16.96 -6.47
CA ASP A 27 -7.67 18.37 -6.90
C ASP A 27 -6.39 18.89 -7.56
N ALA A 28 -5.24 18.40 -7.13
CA ALA A 28 -3.94 18.83 -7.66
C ALA A 28 -3.45 17.99 -8.85
N HIS A 29 -3.80 16.70 -8.89
CA HIS A 29 -3.19 15.74 -9.83
C HIS A 29 -4.17 15.10 -10.82
N GLY A 30 -5.46 15.44 -10.75
CA GLY A 30 -6.48 14.85 -11.62
C GLY A 30 -6.74 13.37 -11.30
N ALA A 31 -6.88 12.55 -12.34
CA ALA A 31 -7.17 11.13 -12.19
C ALA A 31 -6.00 10.36 -11.57
N VAL A 32 -6.30 9.58 -10.54
CA VAL A 32 -5.32 8.78 -9.80
C VAL A 32 -5.88 7.40 -9.45
N TYR A 33 -5.00 6.45 -9.15
CA TYR A 33 -5.37 5.29 -8.34
C TYR A 33 -5.16 5.66 -6.87
N PRO A 34 -6.18 5.58 -6.02
CA PRO A 34 -6.08 6.10 -4.66
C PRO A 34 -5.17 5.21 -3.81
N LEU A 35 -4.26 5.82 -3.06
CA LEU A 35 -3.50 5.11 -2.03
C LEU A 35 -4.45 4.73 -0.90
N GLN A 36 -4.63 3.43 -0.70
CA GLN A 36 -5.47 2.91 0.37
C GLN A 36 -4.80 3.09 1.73
N PRO A 37 -5.58 3.17 2.82
CA PRO A 37 -5.02 3.26 4.17
C PRO A 37 -4.06 2.11 4.47
N VAL A 38 -3.03 2.40 5.27
CA VAL A 38 -2.07 1.38 5.70
C VAL A 38 -2.79 0.22 6.37
N ILE A 39 -2.45 -0.97 5.92
CA ILE A 39 -2.98 -2.25 6.38
C ILE A 39 -2.04 -2.76 7.48
N PRO A 40 -2.55 -3.00 8.70
CA PRO A 40 -1.73 -3.53 9.79
C PRO A 40 -1.28 -4.96 9.49
N PRO A 41 -0.27 -5.47 10.22
CA PRO A 41 0.30 -6.78 9.93
C PRO A 41 -0.66 -7.91 10.30
N SER A 42 -1.42 -8.39 9.32
CA SER A 42 -2.30 -9.57 9.38
C SER A 42 -2.13 -10.39 8.11
N VAL A 43 -2.08 -11.72 8.27
CA VAL A 43 -1.94 -12.66 7.15
C VAL A 43 -3.17 -12.61 6.24
N GLU A 44 -4.36 -12.53 6.83
CA GLU A 44 -5.63 -12.42 6.11
C GLU A 44 -5.70 -11.12 5.31
N ALA A 45 -5.31 -10.00 5.94
CA ALA A 45 -5.30 -8.70 5.30
C ALA A 45 -4.24 -8.61 4.19
N LEU A 46 -3.07 -9.21 4.38
CA LEU A 46 -2.05 -9.36 3.33
C LEU A 46 -2.57 -10.21 2.18
N GLY A 47 -3.29 -11.31 2.46
CA GLY A 47 -3.94 -12.14 1.45
C GLY A 47 -4.88 -11.34 0.56
N VAL A 48 -5.65 -10.40 1.12
CA VAL A 48 -6.52 -9.50 0.33
C VAL A 48 -5.70 -8.64 -0.63
N VAL A 49 -4.55 -8.10 -0.20
CA VAL A 49 -3.67 -7.31 -1.08
C VAL A 49 -3.12 -8.18 -2.19
N VAL A 50 -2.57 -9.35 -1.86
CA VAL A 50 -2.00 -10.32 -2.81
C VAL A 50 -3.02 -10.72 -3.87
N HIS A 51 -4.26 -11.00 -3.49
CA HIS A 51 -5.30 -11.41 -4.43
C HIS A 51 -5.82 -10.29 -5.33
N ARG A 52 -5.66 -9.02 -4.93
CA ARG A 52 -6.17 -7.85 -5.67
C ARG A 52 -5.10 -7.11 -6.46
N ALA A 53 -3.83 -7.31 -6.12
CA ALA A 53 -2.72 -6.63 -6.78
C ALA A 53 -2.60 -7.07 -8.25
N GLN A 54 -2.34 -6.09 -9.10
CA GLN A 54 -2.01 -6.26 -10.52
C GLN A 54 -0.49 -6.16 -10.75
N VAL A 55 0.25 -5.86 -9.69
CA VAL A 55 1.71 -5.87 -9.61
C VAL A 55 2.14 -6.88 -8.55
N PRO A 56 3.39 -7.37 -8.57
CA PRO A 56 3.87 -8.29 -7.55
C PRO A 56 3.79 -7.71 -6.14
N VAL A 57 3.50 -8.55 -5.15
CA VAL A 57 3.62 -8.25 -3.72
C VAL A 57 4.88 -8.92 -3.20
N TRP A 58 5.97 -8.17 -3.09
CA TRP A 58 7.27 -8.72 -2.71
C TRP A 58 7.47 -8.79 -1.20
N MET A 59 8.04 -9.90 -0.74
CA MET A 59 8.52 -10.08 0.62
C MET A 59 9.75 -11.00 0.60
N PRO A 60 10.83 -10.70 1.34
CA PRO A 60 11.96 -11.61 1.47
C PRO A 60 11.49 -12.89 2.17
N TRP A 61 11.85 -14.04 1.61
CA TRP A 61 11.46 -15.33 2.16
C TRP A 61 12.65 -16.29 2.26
N PRO A 62 12.93 -16.88 3.44
CA PRO A 62 12.35 -16.48 4.73
C PRO A 62 12.73 -15.04 5.08
N LEU A 63 11.95 -14.39 5.97
CA LEU A 63 12.37 -13.10 6.51
C LEU A 63 13.74 -13.26 7.23
N PRO A 64 14.62 -12.25 7.16
CA PRO A 64 15.87 -12.28 7.91
C PRO A 64 15.63 -12.48 9.42
N VAL A 65 16.61 -13.03 10.13
CA VAL A 65 16.45 -13.33 11.57
C VAL A 65 16.11 -12.06 12.35
N GLY A 66 15.03 -12.12 13.13
CA GLY A 66 14.53 -11.00 13.94
C GLY A 66 13.69 -9.98 13.16
N TRP A 67 13.48 -10.16 11.86
CA TRP A 67 12.62 -9.30 11.04
C TRP A 67 11.17 -9.81 11.03
N LEU A 68 10.23 -8.87 11.02
CA LEU A 68 8.79 -9.10 11.00
C LEU A 68 8.14 -8.32 9.85
N PHE A 69 7.10 -8.88 9.26
CA PHE A 69 6.15 -8.11 8.47
C PHE A 69 5.39 -7.13 9.39
N THR A 70 5.41 -5.85 9.05
CA THR A 70 4.87 -4.77 9.90
C THR A 70 3.74 -3.98 9.26
N GLY A 71 3.47 -4.17 7.97
CA GLY A 71 2.29 -3.63 7.32
C GLY A 71 2.37 -3.64 5.80
N ALA A 72 1.26 -3.35 5.16
CA ALA A 72 1.18 -3.22 3.72
C ALA A 72 0.35 -2.00 3.31
N ALA A 73 0.55 -1.53 2.09
CA ALA A 73 -0.33 -0.57 1.44
C ALA A 73 -0.43 -0.90 -0.04
N PHE A 74 -1.46 -0.38 -0.70
CA PHE A 74 -1.59 -0.47 -2.15
C PHE A 74 -2.28 0.77 -2.70
N ALA A 75 -1.94 1.14 -3.94
CA ALA A 75 -2.67 2.16 -4.69
C ALA A 75 -3.64 1.47 -5.66
N GLY A 76 -4.91 1.84 -5.63
CA GLY A 76 -5.95 1.19 -6.43
C GLY A 76 -7.27 1.06 -5.67
N ASP A 77 -8.28 0.51 -6.33
CA ASP A 77 -9.59 0.26 -5.74
C ASP A 77 -10.12 -1.12 -6.12
N ASP A 78 -11.31 -1.47 -5.60
CA ASP A 78 -11.94 -2.77 -5.83
C ASP A 78 -12.25 -3.05 -7.31
N ARG A 79 -12.39 -2.00 -8.13
CA ARG A 79 -12.70 -2.13 -9.57
C ARG A 79 -11.44 -2.32 -10.40
N SER A 80 -10.38 -1.59 -10.09
CA SER A 80 -9.17 -1.51 -10.90
C SER A 80 -8.03 -2.42 -10.43
N GLY A 81 -8.15 -2.96 -9.21
CA GLY A 81 -7.11 -3.72 -8.53
C GLY A 81 -5.98 -2.82 -8.01
N GLY A 82 -5.05 -3.42 -7.25
CA GLY A 82 -3.87 -2.72 -6.76
C GLY A 82 -2.83 -2.50 -7.86
N ARG A 83 -2.63 -1.25 -8.29
CA ARG A 83 -1.68 -0.83 -9.33
C ARG A 83 -0.28 -0.54 -8.80
N ALA A 84 -0.16 -0.32 -7.50
CA ALA A 84 1.12 -0.29 -6.81
C ALA A 84 0.94 -0.98 -5.46
N THR A 85 2.00 -1.60 -4.93
CA THR A 85 1.99 -2.17 -3.59
C THR A 85 3.24 -1.77 -2.82
N ALA A 86 3.11 -1.66 -1.51
CA ALA A 86 4.20 -1.45 -0.58
C ALA A 86 4.08 -2.48 0.55
N VAL A 87 5.12 -3.26 0.81
CA VAL A 87 5.20 -4.17 1.95
C VAL A 87 6.30 -3.69 2.87
N ALA A 88 5.97 -3.44 4.13
CA ALA A 88 6.89 -3.03 5.18
C ALA A 88 7.30 -4.24 6.03
N CYS A 89 8.61 -4.34 6.27
CA CYS A 89 9.20 -5.26 7.23
C CYS A 89 10.16 -4.49 8.12
N SER A 90 10.20 -4.84 9.40
CA SER A 90 11.05 -4.16 10.39
C SER A 90 11.83 -5.21 11.19
N GLY A 91 13.07 -4.90 11.57
CA GLY A 91 13.91 -5.82 12.34
C GLY A 91 15.19 -5.17 12.86
N PRO A 92 16.20 -5.94 13.30
CA PRO A 92 17.47 -5.38 13.74
C PRO A 92 18.21 -4.65 12.62
N GLY A 93 18.62 -3.41 12.89
CA GLY A 93 19.44 -2.61 11.98
C GLY A 93 20.90 -3.09 11.96
N PRO A 94 21.60 -3.03 10.81
CA PRO A 94 22.97 -3.53 10.68
C PRO A 94 23.99 -2.76 11.53
N LEU A 95 23.66 -1.54 11.95
CA LEU A 95 24.49 -0.67 12.78
C LEU A 95 23.95 -0.54 14.22
N GLY A 96 23.05 -1.45 14.63
CA GLY A 96 22.28 -1.35 15.87
C GLY A 96 20.94 -0.61 15.68
N GLY A 97 20.04 -0.77 16.65
CA GLY A 97 18.68 -0.19 16.60
C GLY A 97 17.72 -0.93 15.67
N ILE A 98 16.66 -0.24 15.23
CA ILE A 98 15.63 -0.77 14.33
C ILE A 98 16.00 -0.42 12.88
N GLY A 99 15.94 -1.41 12.00
CA GLY A 99 15.99 -1.27 10.55
C GLY A 99 14.61 -1.46 9.93
N GLU A 100 14.32 -0.68 8.89
CA GLU A 100 13.09 -0.74 8.12
C GLU A 100 13.41 -1.13 6.67
N LEU A 101 12.57 -1.98 6.09
CA LEU A 101 12.61 -2.36 4.68
C LEU A 101 11.21 -2.17 4.11
N ILE A 102 11.10 -1.35 3.07
CA ILE A 102 9.87 -1.19 2.30
C ILE A 102 10.13 -1.66 0.88
N LEU A 103 9.35 -2.64 0.44
CA LEU A 103 9.40 -3.18 -0.92
C LEU A 103 8.24 -2.61 -1.70
N VAL A 104 8.55 -1.85 -2.75
CA VAL A 104 7.56 -1.19 -3.60
C VAL A 104 7.56 -1.83 -4.98
N ALA A 105 6.37 -2.08 -5.51
CA ALA A 105 6.14 -2.45 -6.90
C ALA A 105 5.08 -1.52 -7.50
N GLU A 106 5.33 -0.98 -8.70
CA GLU A 106 4.46 -0.07 -9.45
C GLU A 106 4.44 -0.44 -10.94
#